data_AF-A0A381N7B0-F1
#
_entry.id   AF-A0A381N7B0-F1
#
_cell.length_a   1.000
_cell.length_b   1.000
_cell.length_c   1.000
_cell.angle_alpha   90.00
_cell.angle_beta   90.00
_cell.angle_gamma   90.00
#
_symmetry.space_group_name_H-M   'P 1'
#
loop_
_entity.id
_entity.type
_entity.pdbx_description
1 polymer ?
#
loop_
_entity_poly.entity_id
_entity_poly.type
_entity_poly.pdbx_seq_one_letter_code
_entity_poly.pdbx_strand_id
1 'polypeptide(L)'
;MPLKRRFAERTELENAWPEVLGELAENLRAGMGVESALDAVASARSDRIGEMLQQTVAEMHDTSFTEAMQKFAERSRSPMIARVVSILNVALVSAGSFSETLELLSEEFWEIYLLRKERIAKTKSTADFILWSGAVFCPALLGFIVAIFGSGTVGSFQLDIDLGTLNQSLLVYSMVLGAAGVWMQAIILQTMRTALLRTPVYMLLANTTLLVTLKLPAALL
;
A
#
# COMPACT_ATOMS: atom_id res chain seq x y z
N MET A 1 15.88 11.11 8.24
CA MET A 1 14.92 10.01 7.95
C MET A 1 15.59 8.85 7.19
N PRO A 2 16.49 8.07 7.81
CA PRO A 2 17.20 6.97 7.13
C PRO A 2 16.38 5.67 7.02
N LEU A 3 15.44 5.42 7.94
CA LEU A 3 14.66 4.17 7.98
C LEU A 3 13.65 4.05 6.82
N LYS A 4 12.92 5.13 6.50
CA LYS A 4 11.90 5.11 5.41
C LYS A 4 12.51 4.83 4.04
N ARG A 5 13.69 5.39 3.74
CA ARG A 5 14.41 5.12 2.49
C ARG A 5 14.75 3.64 2.40
N ARG A 6 15.37 3.07 3.45
CA ARG A 6 15.73 1.63 3.50
C ARG A 6 14.55 0.69 3.30
N PHE A 7 13.36 1.02 3.80
CA PHE A 7 12.17 0.21 3.56
C PHE A 7 11.72 0.27 2.11
N ALA A 8 11.68 1.47 1.51
CA ALA A 8 11.32 1.63 0.10
C ALA A 8 12.31 0.89 -0.82
N GLU A 9 13.61 0.95 -0.50
CA GLU A 9 14.66 0.24 -1.25
C GLU A 9 14.45 -1.28 -1.20
N ARG A 10 14.15 -1.86 -0.03
CA ARG A 10 13.85 -3.30 0.09
C ARG A 10 12.59 -3.69 -0.68
N THR A 11 11.54 -2.90 -0.57
CA THR A 11 10.26 -3.19 -1.25
C THR A 11 10.40 -3.13 -2.76
N GLU A 12 11.21 -2.22 -3.29
CA GLU A 12 11.51 -2.15 -4.73
C GLU A 12 12.17 -3.45 -5.22
N LEU A 13 13.16 -3.95 -4.48
CA LEU A 13 13.85 -5.20 -4.80
C LEU A 13 12.92 -6.41 -4.67
N GLU A 14 12.11 -6.47 -3.61
CA GLU A 14 11.12 -7.53 -3.40
C GLU A 14 10.06 -7.57 -4.52
N ASN A 15 9.75 -6.43 -5.13
CA ASN A 15 8.76 -6.34 -6.21
C ASN A 15 9.33 -6.78 -7.56
N ALA A 16 10.62 -6.54 -7.83
CA ALA A 16 11.27 -6.92 -9.08
C ALA A 16 11.80 -8.37 -9.05
N TRP A 17 12.00 -8.95 -7.86
CA TRP A 17 12.53 -10.29 -7.67
C TRP A 17 11.73 -11.43 -8.34
N PRO A 18 10.38 -11.47 -8.30
CA PRO A 18 9.62 -12.54 -8.95
C PRO A 18 9.86 -12.59 -10.46
N GLU A 19 9.98 -11.42 -11.10
CA GLU A 19 10.22 -11.29 -12.53
C GLU A 19 11.62 -11.82 -12.91
N VAL A 20 12.63 -11.50 -12.10
CA VAL A 20 13.99 -12.04 -12.22
C VAL A 20 13.98 -13.57 -12.13
N LEU A 21 13.26 -14.16 -11.18
CA LEU A 21 13.19 -15.62 -11.04
C LEU A 21 12.52 -16.29 -12.25
N GLY A 22 11.47 -15.66 -12.80
CA GLY A 22 10.78 -16.15 -13.99
C GLY A 22 11.68 -16.18 -15.23
N GLU A 23 12.41 -15.09 -15.48
CA GLU A 23 13.36 -15.00 -16.59
C GLU A 23 14.54 -15.99 -16.41
N LEU A 24 15.02 -16.16 -15.18
CA LEU A 24 16.04 -17.17 -14.87
C LEU A 24 15.51 -18.58 -15.17
N ALA A 25 14.28 -18.91 -14.75
CA ALA A 25 13.67 -20.22 -15.00
C ALA A 25 13.54 -20.52 -16.50
N GLU A 26 13.12 -19.51 -17.28
CA GLU A 26 12.99 -19.62 -18.73
C GLU A 26 14.34 -19.88 -19.41
N ASN A 27 15.37 -19.11 -19.05
CA ASN A 27 16.72 -19.28 -19.57
C ASN A 27 17.34 -20.63 -19.19
N LEU A 28 17.13 -21.07 -17.95
CA LEU A 28 17.61 -22.37 -17.48
C LEU A 28 16.88 -23.54 -18.15
N ARG A 29 15.58 -23.42 -18.42
CA ARG A 29 14.82 -24.38 -19.24
C ARG A 29 15.31 -24.43 -20.68
N ALA A 30 15.75 -23.29 -21.23
CA ALA A 30 16.38 -23.24 -22.56
C ALA A 30 17.76 -23.93 -22.61
N GLY A 31 18.23 -24.47 -21.48
CA GLY A 31 19.49 -25.20 -21.37
C GLY A 31 20.69 -24.30 -21.10
N MET A 32 20.47 -23.02 -20.77
CA MET A 32 21.56 -22.14 -20.36
C MET A 32 22.14 -22.58 -19.01
N GLY A 33 23.45 -22.45 -18.84
CA GLY A 33 24.09 -22.61 -17.53
C GLY A 33 23.66 -21.50 -16.57
N VAL A 34 23.71 -21.76 -15.27
CA VAL A 34 23.20 -20.85 -14.23
C VAL A 34 23.88 -19.48 -14.26
N GLU A 35 25.18 -19.45 -14.51
CA GLU A 35 25.94 -18.20 -14.59
C GLU A 35 25.57 -17.39 -15.84
N SER A 36 25.44 -18.05 -16.99
CA SER A 36 25.02 -17.40 -18.24
C SER A 36 23.57 -16.93 -18.21
N ALA A 37 22.67 -17.69 -17.56
CA ALA A 37 21.29 -17.29 -17.36
C ALA A 37 21.20 -16.06 -16.47
N LEU A 38 22.01 -16.00 -15.39
CA LEU A 38 22.07 -14.84 -14.51
C LEU A 38 22.63 -13.61 -15.21
N ASP A 39 23.69 -13.76 -16.01
CA ASP A 39 24.27 -12.68 -16.80
C ASP A 39 23.29 -12.09 -17.83
N ALA A 40 22.53 -12.96 -18.51
CA ALA A 40 21.51 -12.54 -19.46
C ALA A 40 20.40 -11.71 -18.79
N VAL A 41 19.91 -12.15 -17.63
CA VAL A 41 18.90 -11.42 -16.85
C VAL A 41 19.45 -10.11 -16.27
N ALA A 42 20.70 -10.13 -15.78
CA ALA A 42 21.37 -8.95 -15.25
C ALA A 42 21.62 -7.88 -16.32
N SER A 43 21.95 -8.30 -17.54
CA SER A 43 22.20 -7.41 -18.69
C SER A 43 20.92 -6.86 -19.32
N ALA A 44 19.81 -7.61 -19.25
CA ALA A 44 18.52 -7.17 -19.75
C ALA A 44 17.86 -6.07 -18.90
N ARG A 45 18.25 -5.96 -17.63
CA ARG A 45 17.65 -5.03 -16.66
C ARG A 45 18.52 -3.81 -16.42
N SER A 46 17.88 -2.63 -16.43
CA SER A 46 18.51 -1.34 -16.10
C SER A 46 18.13 -0.81 -14.71
N ASP A 47 17.35 -1.58 -13.97
CA ASP A 47 16.87 -1.22 -12.65
C ASP A 47 17.94 -1.49 -11.58
N ARG A 48 17.72 -0.98 -10.36
CA ARG A 48 18.63 -1.21 -9.24
C ARG A 48 18.86 -2.69 -8.90
N ILE A 49 17.87 -3.56 -9.18
CA ILE A 49 18.07 -5.00 -9.04
C ILE A 49 19.05 -5.53 -10.10
N GLY A 50 18.97 -5.01 -11.33
CA GLY A 50 19.91 -5.31 -12.42
C GLY A 50 21.34 -4.92 -12.06
N GLU A 51 21.57 -3.72 -11.54
CA GLU A 51 22.90 -3.30 -11.07
C GLU A 51 23.46 -4.23 -9.99
N MET A 52 22.62 -4.68 -9.05
CA MET A 52 23.06 -5.62 -8.03
C MET A 52 23.32 -7.02 -8.59
N LEU A 53 22.49 -7.48 -9.52
CA LEU A 53 22.70 -8.76 -10.21
C LEU A 53 23.98 -8.75 -11.05
N GLN A 54 24.28 -7.65 -11.75
CA GLN A 54 25.53 -7.50 -12.50
C GLN A 54 26.75 -7.57 -11.58
N GLN A 55 26.67 -6.96 -10.40
CA GLN A 55 27.73 -7.08 -9.40
C GLN A 55 27.84 -8.52 -8.88
N THR A 56 26.72 -9.23 -8.69
CA THR A 56 26.73 -10.64 -8.31
C THR A 56 27.34 -11.53 -9.39
N VAL A 57 27.03 -11.29 -10.68
CA VAL A 57 27.65 -12.00 -11.81
C VAL A 57 29.15 -11.75 -11.86
N ALA A 58 29.60 -10.51 -11.61
CA ALA A 58 31.03 -10.21 -11.51
C ALA A 58 31.70 -10.98 -10.35
N GLU A 59 31.05 -11.05 -9.19
CA GLU A 59 31.54 -11.82 -8.03
C GLU A 59 31.56 -13.34 -8.29
N MET A 60 30.69 -13.85 -9.16
CA MET A 60 30.65 -15.26 -9.56
C MET A 60 31.81 -15.70 -10.45
N HIS A 61 32.50 -14.76 -11.12
CA HIS A 61 33.71 -15.10 -11.85
C HIS A 61 34.88 -15.45 -10.91
N ASP A 62 34.89 -14.84 -9.72
CA ASP A 62 35.95 -15.04 -8.72
C ASP A 62 35.56 -16.07 -7.63
N THR A 63 34.26 -16.32 -7.44
CA THR A 63 33.71 -17.18 -6.37
C THR A 63 32.61 -18.10 -6.88
N SER A 64 32.18 -19.10 -6.08
CA SER A 64 31.09 -19.98 -6.50
C SER A 64 29.74 -19.26 -6.59
N PHE A 65 28.84 -19.70 -7.51
CA PHE A 65 27.45 -19.23 -7.61
C PHE A 65 26.76 -19.14 -6.25
N THR A 66 26.87 -20.20 -5.45
CA THR A 66 26.27 -20.31 -4.12
C THR A 66 26.72 -19.18 -3.20
N GLU A 67 28.02 -18.87 -3.20
CA GLU A 67 28.61 -17.84 -2.35
C GLU A 67 28.24 -16.42 -2.80
N ALA A 68 28.29 -16.16 -4.11
CA ALA A 68 27.91 -14.87 -4.67
C ALA A 68 26.42 -14.56 -4.44
N MET A 69 25.55 -15.56 -4.62
CA MET A 69 24.12 -15.41 -4.32
C MET A 69 23.86 -15.20 -2.84
N GLN A 70 24.64 -15.83 -1.95
CA GLN A 70 24.56 -15.58 -0.51
C GLN A 70 24.92 -14.12 -0.16
N LYS A 71 25.98 -13.57 -0.77
CA LYS A 71 26.35 -12.15 -0.64
C LYS A 71 25.27 -11.22 -1.21
N PHE A 72 24.63 -11.61 -2.32
CA PHE A 72 23.47 -10.89 -2.87
C PHE A 72 22.30 -10.83 -1.88
N ALA A 73 21.96 -11.96 -1.24
CA ALA A 73 20.92 -12.01 -0.21
C ALA A 73 21.22 -11.06 0.96
N GLU A 74 22.45 -11.05 1.45
CA GLU A 74 22.89 -10.16 2.54
C GLU A 74 22.82 -8.67 2.14
N ARG A 75 23.23 -8.34 0.92
CA ARG A 75 23.15 -6.98 0.36
C ARG A 75 21.72 -6.50 0.16
N SER A 76 20.82 -7.38 -0.29
CA SER A 76 19.40 -7.05 -0.47
C SER A 76 18.70 -6.70 0.84
N ARG A 77 19.20 -7.24 1.98
CA ARG A 77 18.65 -7.08 3.34
C ARG A 77 17.15 -7.39 3.44
N SER A 78 16.62 -8.19 2.51
CA SER A 78 15.25 -8.67 2.53
C SER A 78 15.22 -10.12 3.04
N PRO A 79 14.42 -10.42 4.09
CA PRO A 79 14.25 -11.79 4.56
C PRO A 79 13.56 -12.66 3.51
N MET A 80 12.80 -12.05 2.59
CA MET A 80 12.14 -12.75 1.49
C MET A 80 13.17 -13.24 0.47
N ILE A 81 14.01 -12.33 -0.04
CA ILE A 81 15.06 -12.65 -1.01
C ILE A 81 16.06 -13.66 -0.42
N ALA A 82 16.46 -13.49 0.85
CA ALA A 82 17.36 -14.40 1.53
C ALA A 82 16.81 -15.84 1.60
N ARG A 83 15.50 -16.01 1.81
CA ARG A 83 14.86 -17.33 1.79
C ARG A 83 14.93 -17.96 0.41
N VAL A 84 14.66 -17.20 -0.66
CA VAL A 84 14.70 -17.72 -2.03
C VAL A 84 16.09 -18.19 -2.40
N VAL A 85 17.08 -17.34 -2.16
CA VAL A 85 18.49 -17.66 -2.43
C VAL A 85 18.90 -18.93 -1.72
N SER A 86 18.50 -19.11 -0.46
CA SER A 86 18.79 -20.34 0.28
C SER A 86 18.17 -21.57 -0.38
N ILE A 87 16.92 -21.49 -0.87
CA ILE A 87 16.27 -22.61 -1.55
C ILE A 87 16.94 -22.87 -2.89
N LEU A 88 17.26 -21.82 -3.65
CA LEU A 88 17.95 -21.91 -4.94
C LEU A 88 19.31 -22.60 -4.81
N ASN A 89 20.08 -22.24 -3.79
CA ASN A 89 21.37 -22.84 -3.50
C ASN A 89 21.24 -24.35 -3.17
N VAL A 90 20.21 -24.72 -2.40
CA VAL A 90 19.91 -26.14 -2.09
C VAL A 90 19.48 -26.91 -3.35
N ALA A 91 18.69 -26.27 -4.22
CA ALA A 91 18.23 -26.84 -5.47
C ALA A 91 19.40 -27.06 -6.46
N LEU A 92 20.33 -26.10 -6.54
CA LEU A 92 21.52 -26.19 -7.38
C LEU A 92 22.40 -27.38 -6.99
N VAL A 93 22.61 -27.56 -5.68
CA VAL A 93 23.40 -28.68 -5.15
C VAL A 93 22.71 -30.03 -5.38
N SER A 94 21.38 -30.05 -5.51
CA SER A 94 20.60 -31.29 -5.68
C SER A 94 20.42 -31.74 -7.15
N ALA A 95 20.95 -30.99 -8.13
CA ALA A 95 21.23 -31.34 -9.54
C ALA A 95 20.20 -32.14 -10.39
N GLY A 96 18.97 -32.36 -9.94
CA GLY A 96 17.95 -33.11 -10.68
C GLY A 96 16.87 -32.26 -11.37
N SER A 97 16.48 -31.13 -10.78
CA SER A 97 15.38 -30.32 -11.31
C SER A 97 15.52 -28.82 -11.00
N PHE A 98 16.72 -28.27 -11.19
CA PHE A 98 17.00 -26.85 -10.91
C PHE A 98 16.00 -25.90 -11.60
N SER A 99 15.70 -26.15 -12.87
CA SER A 99 14.74 -25.35 -13.65
C SER A 99 13.29 -25.50 -13.15
N GLU A 100 12.89 -26.71 -12.73
CA GLU A 100 11.55 -26.99 -12.18
C GLU A 100 11.37 -26.36 -10.79
N THR A 101 12.40 -26.44 -9.94
CA THR A 101 12.36 -25.83 -8.60
C THR A 101 12.31 -24.30 -8.68
N LEU A 102 13.02 -23.71 -9.64
CA LEU A 102 12.98 -22.26 -9.85
C LEU A 102 11.64 -21.78 -10.41
N GLU A 103 10.99 -22.56 -11.28
CA GLU A 103 9.64 -22.27 -11.79
C GLU A 103 8.61 -22.29 -10.65
N LEU A 104 8.63 -23.33 -9.81
CA LEU A 104 7.77 -23.41 -8.62
C LEU A 104 7.97 -22.23 -7.67
N LEU A 105 9.24 -21.83 -7.46
CA LEU A 105 9.54 -20.64 -6.66
C LEU A 105 9.01 -19.37 -7.32
N SER A 106 9.24 -19.19 -8.62
CA SER A 106 8.76 -18.01 -9.36
C SER A 106 7.24 -17.88 -9.31
N GLU A 107 6.49 -18.97 -9.52
CA GLU A 107 5.04 -18.99 -9.46
C GLU A 107 4.53 -18.69 -8.04
N GLU A 108 5.12 -19.33 -7.02
CA GLU A 108 4.79 -19.05 -5.61
C GLU A 108 5.06 -17.57 -5.27
N PHE A 109 6.15 -16.99 -5.78
CA PHE A 109 6.45 -15.57 -5.59
C PHE A 109 5.49 -14.64 -6.31
N TRP A 110 5.13 -14.98 -7.55
CA TRP A 110 4.17 -14.21 -8.33
C TRP A 110 2.80 -14.20 -7.64
N GLU A 111 2.35 -15.35 -7.16
CA GLU A 111 1.10 -15.47 -6.41
C GLU A 111 1.17 -14.70 -5.08
N ILE A 112 2.23 -14.88 -4.28
CA ILE A 112 2.43 -14.14 -3.03
C ILE A 112 2.46 -12.63 -3.27
N TYR A 113 3.14 -12.18 -4.33
CA TYR A 113 3.22 -10.78 -4.73
C TYR A 113 1.84 -10.23 -5.12
N LEU A 114 1.12 -10.92 -6.01
CA LEU A 114 -0.23 -10.52 -6.43
C LEU A 114 -1.19 -10.48 -5.24
N LEU A 115 -1.15 -11.49 -4.35
CA LEU A 115 -1.97 -11.54 -3.14
C LEU A 115 -1.63 -10.41 -2.15
N ARG A 116 -0.36 -10.00 -2.05
CA ARG A 116 0.02 -8.84 -1.23
C ARG A 116 -0.47 -7.54 -1.87
N LYS A 117 -0.31 -7.38 -3.17
CA LYS A 117 -0.75 -6.21 -3.92
C LYS A 117 -2.27 -6.05 -3.84
N GLU A 118 -3.00 -7.15 -4.00
CA GLU A 118 -4.45 -7.20 -3.88
C GLU A 118 -4.91 -6.93 -2.44
N ARG A 119 -4.23 -7.47 -1.42
CA ARG A 119 -4.53 -7.14 -0.01
C ARG A 119 -4.31 -5.67 0.28
N ILE A 120 -3.19 -5.09 -0.13
CA ILE A 120 -2.92 -3.66 0.07
C ILE A 120 -3.94 -2.80 -0.68
N ALA A 121 -4.28 -3.16 -1.92
CA ALA A 121 -5.25 -2.43 -2.72
C ALA A 121 -6.67 -2.51 -2.13
N LYS A 122 -7.14 -3.71 -1.74
CA LYS A 122 -8.46 -3.91 -1.12
C LYS A 122 -8.56 -3.22 0.23
N THR A 123 -7.55 -3.38 1.10
CA THR A 123 -7.54 -2.75 2.43
C THR A 123 -7.47 -1.23 2.33
N LYS A 124 -6.66 -0.69 1.41
CA LYS A 124 -6.55 0.76 1.21
C LYS A 124 -7.81 1.36 0.60
N SER A 125 -8.40 0.71 -0.41
CA SER A 125 -9.63 1.18 -1.05
C SER A 125 -10.80 1.24 -0.07
N THR A 126 -11.01 0.18 0.71
CA THR A 126 -12.08 0.15 1.73
C THR A 126 -11.86 1.20 2.82
N ALA A 127 -10.62 1.39 3.27
CA ALA A 127 -10.29 2.38 4.30
C ALA A 127 -10.50 3.82 3.79
N ASP A 128 -10.10 4.12 2.56
CA ASP A 128 -10.30 5.44 1.94
C ASP A 128 -11.79 5.74 1.73
N PHE A 129 -12.60 4.75 1.34
CA PHE A 129 -14.06 4.91 1.20
C PHE A 129 -14.75 5.27 2.52
N ILE A 130 -14.39 4.60 3.62
CA ILE A 130 -14.94 4.89 4.96
C ILE A 130 -14.57 6.31 5.42
N LEU A 131 -13.34 6.75 5.14
CA LEU A 131 -12.89 8.09 5.49
C LEU A 131 -13.70 9.17 4.76
N TRP A 132 -13.80 9.04 3.43
CA TRP A 132 -14.50 10.04 2.60
C TRP A 132 -16.01 10.05 2.86
N SER A 133 -16.61 8.89 3.11
CA SER A 133 -18.04 8.83 3.45
C SER A 133 -18.33 9.50 4.80
N GLY A 134 -17.51 9.24 5.83
CA GLY A 134 -17.68 9.84 7.15
C GLY A 134 -17.36 11.34 7.22
N ALA A 135 -16.37 11.80 6.47
CA ALA A 135 -15.94 13.20 6.50
C ALA A 135 -16.71 14.13 5.54
N VAL A 136 -17.24 13.62 4.43
CA VAL A 136 -17.86 14.46 3.39
C VAL A 136 -19.33 14.12 3.19
N PHE A 137 -19.68 12.85 2.92
CA PHE A 137 -21.07 12.48 2.64
C PHE A 137 -22.00 12.72 3.83
N CYS A 138 -21.61 12.27 5.03
CA CYS A 138 -22.46 12.41 6.21
C CYS A 138 -22.71 13.89 6.59
N PRO A 139 -21.69 14.78 6.70
CA PRO A 139 -21.93 16.19 6.99
C PRO A 139 -22.68 16.91 5.86
N ALA A 140 -22.47 16.52 4.59
CA ALA A 140 -23.19 17.09 3.47
C ALA A 140 -24.69 16.79 3.52
N LEU A 141 -25.08 15.54 3.77
CA LEU A 141 -26.48 15.15 3.91
C LEU A 141 -27.16 15.82 5.11
N LEU A 142 -26.47 15.90 6.25
CA LEU A 142 -27.01 16.56 7.43
C LEU A 142 -27.19 18.06 7.24
N GLY A 143 -26.19 18.72 6.64
CA GLY A 143 -26.31 20.13 6.30
C GLY A 143 -27.43 20.38 5.31
N PHE A 144 -27.63 19.50 4.32
CA PHE A 144 -28.75 19.59 3.38
C PHE A 144 -30.12 19.46 4.05
N ILE A 145 -30.30 18.47 4.93
CA ILE A 145 -31.56 18.28 5.68
C ILE A 145 -31.85 19.51 6.55
N VAL A 146 -30.87 19.99 7.31
CA VAL A 146 -31.05 21.14 8.20
C VAL A 146 -31.26 22.42 7.40
N ALA A 147 -30.67 22.56 6.23
CA ALA A 147 -30.84 23.77 5.45
C ALA A 147 -32.21 23.85 4.75
N ILE A 148 -32.84 22.71 4.45
CA ILE A 148 -34.23 22.67 3.94
C ILE A 148 -35.25 22.74 5.08
N PHE A 149 -35.01 22.04 6.19
CA PHE A 149 -36.00 21.85 7.26
C PHE A 149 -35.73 22.67 8.52
N GLY A 150 -34.52 23.21 8.70
CA GLY A 150 -34.08 23.85 9.95
C GLY A 150 -34.63 25.24 10.21
N SER A 151 -35.32 25.85 9.23
CA SER A 151 -36.02 27.13 9.40
C SER A 151 -37.55 27.00 9.23
N GLY A 152 -38.09 25.80 9.03
CA GLY A 152 -39.50 25.60 8.73
C GLY A 152 -40.21 24.80 9.81
N THR A 153 -41.21 25.41 10.47
CA THR A 153 -42.19 24.73 11.33
C THR A 153 -42.73 23.47 10.66
N VAL A 154 -42.43 22.29 11.21
CA VAL A 154 -43.01 21.01 10.79
C VAL A 154 -44.28 20.77 11.63
N GLY A 155 -45.43 21.25 11.14
CA GLY A 155 -46.73 21.05 11.78
C GLY A 155 -46.94 21.88 13.07
N SER A 156 -47.63 21.31 14.07
CA SER A 156 -48.04 21.97 15.32
C SER A 156 -46.99 21.92 16.45
N PHE A 157 -45.77 21.48 16.17
CA PHE A 157 -44.69 21.42 17.16
C PHE A 157 -43.68 22.53 16.85
N GLN A 158 -43.77 23.62 17.60
CA GLN A 158 -42.87 24.76 17.47
C GLN A 158 -41.57 24.39 18.22
N LEU A 159 -40.61 23.82 17.49
CA LEU A 159 -39.25 23.63 18.02
C LEU A 159 -38.60 25.01 18.12
N ASP A 160 -38.81 25.68 19.25
CA ASP A 160 -38.03 26.84 19.69
C ASP A 160 -36.64 26.36 20.14
N ILE A 161 -35.90 25.77 19.20
CA ILE A 161 -34.49 25.46 19.39
C ILE A 161 -33.75 26.67 18.85
N ASP A 162 -33.13 27.42 19.76
CA ASP A 162 -32.22 28.50 19.42
C ASP A 162 -31.24 28.05 18.32
N LEU A 163 -31.33 28.68 17.15
CA LEU A 163 -30.56 28.33 15.95
C LEU A 163 -29.05 28.32 16.23
N GLY A 164 -28.59 29.09 17.23
CA GLY A 164 -27.23 29.07 17.73
C GLY A 164 -26.82 27.73 18.34
N THR A 165 -27.68 27.15 19.19
CA THR A 165 -27.42 25.87 19.88
C THR A 165 -27.49 24.69 18.91
N LEU A 166 -28.41 24.74 17.94
CA LEU A 166 -28.55 23.72 16.90
C LEU A 166 -27.30 23.70 15.99
N ASN A 167 -26.84 24.87 15.52
CA ASN A 167 -25.64 24.97 14.71
C ASN A 167 -24.37 24.51 15.48
N GLN A 168 -24.24 24.86 16.76
CA GLN A 168 -23.12 24.41 17.59
C GLN A 168 -23.10 22.89 17.78
N SER A 169 -24.25 22.26 18.02
CA SER A 169 -24.33 20.79 18.17
C SER A 169 -24.04 20.05 16.86
N LEU A 170 -24.48 20.57 15.72
CA LEU A 170 -24.14 20.06 14.38
C LEU A 170 -22.63 20.13 14.09
N LEU A 171 -22.00 21.26 14.43
CA LEU A 171 -20.55 21.43 14.26
C LEU A 171 -19.77 20.41 15.09
N VAL A 172 -20.12 20.24 16.37
CA VAL A 172 -19.47 19.24 17.25
C VAL A 172 -19.69 17.82 16.72
N TYR A 173 -20.90 17.50 16.27
CA TYR A 173 -21.20 16.20 15.69
C TYR A 173 -20.36 15.89 14.44
N SER A 174 -20.23 16.86 13.53
CA SER A 174 -19.42 16.70 12.31
C SER A 174 -17.92 16.56 12.59
N MET A 175 -17.40 17.24 13.62
CA MET A 175 -16.03 17.04 14.09
C MET A 175 -15.81 15.62 14.63
N VAL A 176 -16.74 15.10 15.43
CA VAL A 176 -16.64 13.74 16.00
C VAL A 176 -16.70 12.68 14.90
N LEU A 177 -17.57 12.83 13.90
CA LEU A 177 -17.63 11.92 12.75
C LEU A 177 -16.35 11.93 11.93
N GLY A 178 -15.81 13.11 11.60
CA GLY A 178 -14.55 13.23 10.88
C GLY A 178 -13.39 12.60 11.65
N ALA A 179 -13.36 12.76 12.97
CA ALA A 179 -12.41 12.10 13.84
C ALA A 179 -12.55 10.58 13.80
N ALA A 180 -13.77 10.06 13.96
CA ALA A 180 -14.06 8.63 13.97
C ALA A 180 -13.68 7.96 12.64
N GLY A 181 -13.91 8.63 11.50
CA GLY A 181 -13.50 8.14 10.18
C GLY A 181 -11.98 7.98 10.05
N VAL A 182 -11.20 8.97 10.50
CA VAL A 182 -9.73 8.89 10.50
C VAL A 182 -9.23 7.80 11.45
N TRP A 183 -9.87 7.65 12.62
CA TRP A 183 -9.52 6.61 13.58
C TRP A 183 -9.80 5.20 13.04
N MET A 184 -10.93 4.98 12.39
CA MET A 184 -11.23 3.69 11.73
C MET A 184 -10.23 3.39 10.60
N GLN A 185 -9.92 4.37 9.76
CA GLN A 185 -8.92 4.23 8.70
C GLN A 185 -7.52 3.90 9.27
N ALA A 186 -7.17 4.48 10.42
CA ALA A 186 -5.90 4.23 11.11
C ALA A 186 -5.74 2.77 11.57
N ILE A 187 -6.82 2.21 12.10
CA ILE A 187 -6.86 0.82 12.59
C ILE A 187 -6.74 -0.15 11.41
N ILE A 188 -7.47 0.11 10.32
CA ILE A 188 -7.49 -0.75 9.12
C ILE A 188 -6.13 -0.78 8.41
N LEU A 189 -5.47 0.38 8.29
CA LEU A 189 -4.16 0.48 7.63
C LEU A 189 -2.96 0.23 8.57
N GLN A 190 -3.20 -0.12 9.83
CA GLN A 190 -2.18 -0.26 10.89
C GLN A 190 -1.20 0.93 10.99
N THR A 191 -1.57 2.09 10.45
CA THR A 191 -0.71 3.28 10.36
C THR A 191 -1.14 4.32 11.38
N MET A 192 -1.24 3.89 12.64
CA MET A 192 -1.65 4.68 13.81
C MET A 192 -0.91 6.03 13.93
N ARG A 193 0.41 6.02 13.69
CA ARG A 193 1.27 7.19 13.96
C ARG A 193 1.10 8.34 12.96
N THR A 194 0.69 8.07 11.72
CA THR A 194 0.38 9.13 10.74
C THR A 194 -1.07 9.55 10.73
N ALA A 195 -1.97 8.73 11.27
CA ALA A 195 -3.39 9.06 11.35
C ALA A 195 -3.67 10.18 12.36
N LEU A 196 -3.03 10.14 13.54
CA LEU A 196 -3.17 11.18 14.56
C LEU A 196 -2.73 12.58 14.08
N LEU A 197 -1.88 12.64 13.05
CA LEU A 197 -1.40 13.89 12.47
C LEU A 197 -2.33 14.41 11.37
N ARG A 198 -3.18 13.55 10.81
CA ARG A 198 -4.17 13.89 9.77
C ARG A 198 -5.57 14.18 10.35
N THR A 199 -5.85 13.78 11.59
CA THR A 199 -7.13 14.04 12.27
C THR A 199 -7.59 15.50 12.21
N PRO A 200 -6.77 16.56 12.49
CA PRO A 200 -7.26 17.93 12.46
C PRO A 200 -7.63 18.39 11.04
N VAL A 201 -6.95 17.88 10.01
CA VAL A 201 -7.23 18.24 8.61
C VAL A 201 -8.61 17.73 8.18
N TYR A 202 -8.96 16.51 8.54
CA TYR A 202 -10.27 15.93 8.19
C TYR A 202 -11.42 16.46 9.04
N MET A 203 -11.17 16.87 10.30
CA MET A 203 -12.15 17.62 11.10
C MET A 203 -12.50 18.96 10.44
N LEU A 204 -11.48 19.69 9.94
CA LEU A 204 -11.71 20.95 9.23
C LEU A 204 -12.50 20.72 7.94
N LEU A 205 -12.17 19.68 7.17
CA LEU A 205 -12.84 19.34 5.93
C LEU A 205 -14.33 19.04 6.16
N ALA A 206 -14.66 18.26 7.20
CA ALA A 206 -16.04 17.98 7.60
C ALA A 206 -16.82 19.25 7.96
N ASN A 207 -16.21 20.14 8.77
CA ASN A 207 -16.83 21.40 9.14
C ASN A 207 -17.03 22.34 7.94
N THR A 208 -16.04 22.44 7.04
CA THR A 208 -16.18 23.26 5.83
C THR A 208 -17.28 22.74 4.93
N THR A 209 -17.42 21.42 4.81
CA THR A 209 -18.48 20.80 4.00
C THR A 209 -19.86 21.12 4.58
N LEU A 210 -20.02 21.03 5.91
CA LEU A 210 -21.26 21.37 6.60
C LEU A 210 -21.62 22.85 6.48
N LEU A 211 -20.65 23.75 6.61
CA LEU A 211 -20.89 25.20 6.46
C LEU A 211 -21.27 25.57 5.02
N VAL A 212 -20.66 24.90 4.03
CA VAL A 212 -20.99 25.11 2.61
C VAL A 212 -22.40 24.62 2.30
N THR A 213 -22.79 23.44 2.80
CA THR A 213 -24.15 22.91 2.58
C THR A 213 -25.23 23.70 3.31
N LEU A 214 -24.94 24.29 4.46
CA LEU A 214 -25.86 25.22 5.12
C LEU A 214 -26.07 26.53 4.33
N LYS A 215 -25.05 27.02 3.62
CA LYS A 215 -25.13 28.27 2.84
C LYS A 215 -25.68 28.11 1.42
N LEU A 216 -25.61 26.90 0.85
CA LEU A 216 -26.05 26.60 -0.53
C LEU A 216 -27.54 26.88 -0.80
N PRO A 217 -28.50 26.44 0.03
CA PRO A 217 -29.92 26.70 -0.22
C PRO A 217 -30.37 28.09 0.26
N ALA A 218 -29.61 28.77 1.11
CA ALA A 218 -29.87 30.17 1.47
C ALA A 218 -29.57 31.16 0.33
N ALA A 219 -28.89 30.71 -0.73
CA ALA A 219 -28.61 31.50 -1.95
C ALA A 219 -29.54 31.14 -3.13
N LEU A 220 -30.36 30.10 -3.00
CA LEU A 220 -31.27 29.57 -4.03
C LEU A 220 -32.76 29.82 -3.71
N LEU A 221 -33.06 30.37 -2.53
CA LEU A 221 -34.36 30.86 -2.06
C LEU A 221 -34.31 32.39 -1.94
#